data_AF-A0AAJ1VTI8-F1
#
_entry.id   AF-A0AAJ1VTI8-F1
#
_cell.length_a   1.000
_cell.length_b   1.000
_cell.length_c   1.000
_cell.angle_alpha   90.00
_cell.angle_beta   90.00
_cell.angle_gamma   90.00
#
_symmetry.space_group_name_H-M   'P 1'
#
loop_
_entity.id
_entity.type
_entity.pdbx_description
1 polymer ?
#
loop_
_entity_poly.entity_id
_entity_poly.type
_entity_poly.pdbx_seq_one_letter_code
_entity_poly.pdbx_strand_id
1 'polypeptide(L)' 'MLKFRLGPTLQKFVYVQAALQNHFNLERHLYSRLNFKLNRAAALAEWIQLLSA' A
#
# COMPACT_ATOMS: atom_id res chain seq x y z
N MET A 1 11.93 -7.63 9.52
CA MET A 1 12.36 -8.88 8.86
C MET A 1 12.93 -9.91 9.84
N LEU A 2 13.77 -9.52 10.81
CA LEU A 2 14.43 -10.44 11.77
C LEU A 2 13.51 -11.16 12.78
N LYS A 3 12.24 -10.76 12.90
CA LYS A 3 11.27 -11.40 13.82
C LYS A 3 10.51 -12.58 13.19
N PHE A 4 10.67 -12.81 11.89
CA PHE A 4 10.01 -13.93 11.21
C PHE A 4 10.86 -15.19 11.36
N ARG A 5 10.28 -16.24 11.93
CA ARG A 5 10.97 -17.53 12.15
C ARG A 5 11.23 -18.29 10.85
N LEU A 6 10.41 -18.05 9.82
CA LEU A 6 10.45 -18.77 8.54
C LEU A 6 10.45 -17.80 7.35
N GLY A 7 11.31 -18.07 6.37
CA GLY A 7 11.42 -17.30 5.12
C GLY A 7 10.10 -17.15 4.34
N PRO A 8 9.30 -18.22 4.14
CA PRO A 8 8.03 -18.11 3.41
C PRO A 8 7.02 -17.17 4.06
N THR A 9 6.98 -17.11 5.41
CA THR A 9 6.09 -16.18 6.13
C THR A 9 6.54 -14.73 5.98
N LEU A 10 7.85 -14.50 5.99
CA LEU A 10 8.42 -13.18 5.70
C LEU A 10 8.10 -12.75 4.27
N GLN A 11 8.24 -13.65 3.29
CA GLN A 11 7.97 -13.35 1.88
C GLN A 11 6.51 -12.94 1.65
N LYS A 12 5.56 -13.71 2.19
CA LYS A 12 4.13 -13.35 2.11
C LYS A 12 3.84 -11.99 2.73
N PHE A 13 4.39 -11.72 3.91
CA PHE A 13 4.23 -10.44 4.57
C PHE A 13 4.79 -9.28 3.74
N VAL A 14 6.04 -9.42 3.26
CA VAL A 14 6.71 -8.38 2.46
C VAL A 14 5.98 -8.14 1.14
N TYR A 15 5.45 -9.19 0.51
CA TYR A 15 4.65 -9.04 -0.71
C TYR A 15 3.41 -8.16 -0.48
N VAL A 16 2.64 -8.44 0.58
CA VAL A 16 1.46 -7.63 0.92
C VAL A 16 1.85 -6.21 1.33
N GLN A 17 2.92 -6.05 2.13
CA GLN A 17 3.43 -4.74 2.53
C GLN A 17 3.83 -3.90 1.32
N ALA A 18 4.53 -4.49 0.35
CA ALA A 18 4.95 -3.82 -0.88
C ALA A 18 3.76 -3.41 -1.74
N ALA A 19 2.76 -4.29 -1.89
CA ALA A 19 1.53 -3.99 -2.62
C ALA A 19 0.80 -2.78 -2.01
N LEU A 20 0.62 -2.75 -0.68
CA LEU A 20 0.05 -1.62 0.03
C LEU A 20 0.86 -0.34 -0.19
N GLN A 21 2.18 -0.43 0.00
CA GLN A 21 3.04 0.75 -0.12
C GLN A 21 3.04 1.31 -1.55
N ASN A 22 3.00 0.46 -2.57
CA ASN A 22 2.92 0.86 -3.97
C ASN A 22 1.55 1.48 -4.30
N HIS A 23 0.45 0.90 -3.84
CA HIS A 23 -0.89 1.42 -4.10
C HIS A 23 -1.08 2.83 -3.48
N PHE A 24 -0.69 3.02 -2.21
CA PHE A 24 -0.84 4.31 -1.53
C PHE A 24 0.21 5.36 -1.91
N ASN A 25 1.35 4.96 -2.45
CA ASN A 25 2.42 5.87 -2.88
C ASN A 25 2.61 5.93 -4.40
N LEU A 26 1.62 5.47 -5.16
CA LEU A 26 1.66 5.41 -6.61
C LEU A 26 2.04 6.79 -7.17
N GLU A 27 3.10 6.83 -7.96
CA GLU A 27 3.53 8.01 -8.73
C GLU A 27 3.77 9.28 -7.89
N ARG A 28 4.09 9.13 -6.59
CA ARG A 28 4.33 10.24 -5.66
C ARG A 28 5.33 11.29 -6.17
N HIS A 29 6.28 10.86 -7.00
CA HIS A 29 7.34 11.70 -7.56
C HIS A 29 7.01 12.27 -8.95
N LEU A 30 5.97 11.76 -9.62
CA LEU A 30 5.59 12.17 -10.98
C LEU A 30 4.55 13.29 -10.97
N TYR A 31 3.77 13.41 -9.90
CA TYR A 31 2.71 14.41 -9.79
C TYR A 31 2.96 15.45 -8.71
N SER A 32 2.26 16.58 -8.84
CA SER A 32 2.23 17.63 -7.81
C SER A 32 1.73 17.04 -6.49
N ARG A 33 2.15 17.66 -5.37
CA ARG A 33 1.73 17.24 -4.03
C ARG A 33 0.20 17.23 -3.86
N LEU A 34 -0.52 18.09 -4.59
CA LEU A 34 -1.97 18.17 -4.56
C LEU A 34 -2.60 16.92 -5.20
N ASN A 35 -2.17 16.58 -6.43
CA ASN A 35 -2.65 15.40 -7.13
C ASN A 35 -2.34 14.12 -6.35
N PHE A 36 -1.14 14.02 -5.77
CA PHE A 36 -0.78 12.90 -4.90
C PHE A 36 -1.74 12.74 -3.71
N LYS A 37 -2.14 13.83 -3.06
CA LYS A 37 -3.10 13.77 -1.94
C LYS A 37 -4.48 13.30 -2.38
N LEU A 38 -4.95 13.76 -3.54
CA LEU A 38 -6.24 13.33 -4.10
C LEU A 38 -6.24 11.83 -4.40
N ASN A 39 -5.21 11.33 -5.10
CA ASN A 39 -5.08 9.92 -5.43
C ASN A 39 -5.00 9.06 -4.16
N ARG A 40 -4.25 9.50 -3.15
CA ARG A 40 -4.15 8.79 -1.87
C ARG A 40 -5.48 8.74 -1.12
N ALA A 41 -6.30 9.79 -1.21
CA ALA A 41 -7.64 9.79 -0.61
C ALA A 41 -8.59 8.85 -1.35
N ALA A 42 -8.53 8.79 -2.68
CA ALA A 42 -9.30 7.85 -3.49
C ALA A 42 -8.92 6.39 -3.17
N ALA A 43 -7.63 6.07 -3.15
CA ALA A 43 -7.11 4.75 -2.76
C ALA A 43 -7.59 4.32 -1.36
N LEU A 44 -7.67 5.26 -0.41
CA LEU A 44 -8.18 4.97 0.93
C LEU A 44 -9.69 4.68 0.93
N ALA A 45 -10.48 5.42 0.14
CA ALA A 45 -11.91 5.18 0.01
C ALA A 45 -12.18 3.79 -0.60
N GLU A 46 -11.46 3.43 -1.67
CA GLU A 46 -11.51 2.09 -2.27
C GLU A 46 -11.16 1.00 -1.25
N TRP A 47 -10.11 1.22 -0.46
CA TRP A 47 -9.71 0.26 0.58
C TRP A 47 -10.77 0.08 1.67
N ILE A 48 -11.38 1.17 2.14
CA ILE A 48 -12.48 1.09 3.13
C ILE A 48 -13.67 0.33 2.53
N GLN A 49 -14.01 0.59 1.28
CA GLN A 49 -15.11 -0.10 0.59
C GLN A 49 -14.88 -1.63 0.56
N LEU A 50 -13.65 -2.06 0.24
CA LEU A 50 -13.28 -3.48 0.25
C LEU A 50 -13.37 -4.13 1.64
N LEU A 51 -13.11 -3.37 2.71
CA LEU A 51 -13.22 -3.87 4.08
C LEU A 51 -14.67 -3.90 4.60
N SER A 52 -15.54 -3.07 4.03
CA SER A 52 -16.96 -3.01 4.39
C SER A 52 -17.85 -3.99 3.64
N ALA A 53 -17.29 -4.69 2.65
CA ALA A 53 -17.96 -5.74 1.87
C ALA A 53 -17.82 -7.11 2.55
#